data_AF-A0A662SBH1-F1
#
_entry.id   AF-A0A662SBH1-F1
#
_cell.length_a   1.000
_cell.length_b   1.000
_cell.length_c   1.000
_cell.angle_alpha   90.00
_cell.angle_beta   90.00
_cell.angle_gamma   90.00
#
_symmetry.space_group_name_H-M   'P 1'
#
loop_
_entity.id
_entity.type
_entity.pdbx_description
1 polymer ?
#
loop_
_entity_poly.entity_id
_entity_poly.type
_entity_poly.pdbx_seq_one_letter_code
_entity_poly.pdbx_strand_id
1 'polypeptide(L)'
;AFEKYGLTLHELKDAVRQGYPVIVSTWYDLSMQKSHYRVVVGYNATHIIVQDPWNKTAWAGSYGGPETAIEYDTFLSLWNYSNYWGLFVHPWTATVKTQMIEPDIFKITANITYPVHDAFFDTNYSTYQSNAKITVPAGLTLQEGSAMEPLNSGTLLPGETVQVSWVVAIDTPGRYVLTIEASGIVNGSVNSHGEYPEYTYQDRLLAKTSVSIECWWANPFNVSKNGQNYTVVIFSNSTITDFNYSDTLEEITFNATGPDVTIGSCCVSIPKDFINSTYFAVFVDSVVTPSILAENSTHSFISFTYNHSTHRIKILPSGPGDINGDRKVDIRDIAIVAAAFGSYLGHPRWNPIADINYDNKIDIRDIAFVAANYGNIY
;
A
#
# COMPACT_ATOMS: atom_id res chain seq x y z
N ALA A 1 2.09 23.77 0.04
CA ALA A 1 3.01 24.13 -1.06
C ALA A 1 4.21 24.82 -0.43
N PHE A 2 5.41 24.57 -0.92
CA PHE A 2 6.66 25.10 -0.34
C PHE A 2 7.41 25.87 -1.40
N GLU A 3 7.76 27.11 -1.12
CA GLU A 3 8.51 27.93 -2.07
C GLU A 3 9.97 28.05 -1.66
N LYS A 4 10.83 28.22 -2.66
CA LYS A 4 12.25 28.49 -2.44
C LYS A 4 12.79 29.41 -3.52
N TYR A 5 13.56 30.40 -3.09
CA TYR A 5 14.40 31.22 -3.96
C TYR A 5 15.82 30.65 -3.99
N GLY A 6 16.54 30.87 -5.09
CA GLY A 6 17.92 30.38 -5.26
C GLY A 6 18.00 28.85 -5.36
N LEU A 7 16.95 28.19 -5.87
CA LEU A 7 16.97 26.75 -6.11
C LEU A 7 18.01 26.43 -7.19
N THR A 8 18.90 25.50 -6.92
CA THR A 8 19.91 25.09 -7.90
C THR A 8 19.29 24.18 -8.97
N LEU A 9 19.89 24.15 -10.17
CA LEU A 9 19.49 23.20 -11.21
C LEU A 9 19.61 21.74 -10.76
N HIS A 10 20.58 21.45 -9.88
CA HIS A 10 20.75 20.11 -9.31
C HIS A 10 19.57 19.73 -8.40
N GLU A 11 19.19 20.59 -7.45
CA GLU A 11 18.04 20.36 -6.57
C GLU A 11 16.73 20.25 -7.36
N LEU A 12 16.53 21.10 -8.38
CA LEU A 12 15.37 21.02 -9.27
C LEU A 12 15.29 19.66 -9.97
N LYS A 13 16.41 19.21 -10.57
CA LYS A 13 16.48 17.91 -11.24
C LYS A 13 16.29 16.76 -10.24
N ASP A 14 16.82 16.88 -9.04
CA ASP A 14 16.69 15.84 -8.02
C ASP A 14 15.24 15.66 -7.57
N ALA A 15 14.52 16.77 -7.32
CA ALA A 15 13.09 16.73 -7.01
C ALA A 15 12.29 16.02 -8.13
N VAL A 16 12.52 16.40 -9.38
CA VAL A 16 11.85 15.80 -10.54
C VAL A 16 12.20 14.32 -10.70
N ARG A 17 13.46 13.94 -10.45
CA ARG A 17 13.92 12.54 -10.46
C ARG A 17 13.22 11.68 -9.41
N GLN A 18 12.90 12.27 -8.25
CA GLN A 18 12.13 11.63 -7.19
C GLN A 18 10.62 11.59 -7.47
N GLY A 19 10.17 12.09 -8.62
CA GLY A 19 8.77 12.10 -9.03
C GLY A 19 8.00 13.35 -8.59
N TYR A 20 8.69 14.42 -8.19
CA TYR A 20 8.07 15.68 -7.80
C TYR A 20 8.20 16.75 -8.90
N PRO A 21 7.13 17.05 -9.64
CA PRO A 21 7.10 18.21 -10.52
C PRO A 21 7.29 19.50 -9.71
N VAL A 22 7.97 20.48 -10.31
CA VAL A 22 8.23 21.78 -9.66
C VAL A 22 7.70 22.90 -10.55
N ILE A 23 6.90 23.79 -9.97
CA ILE A 23 6.46 24.99 -10.66
C ILE A 23 7.59 26.02 -10.58
N VAL A 24 7.95 26.64 -11.70
CA VAL A 24 8.99 27.67 -11.79
C VAL A 24 8.44 28.93 -12.43
N SER A 25 8.99 30.08 -12.04
CA SER A 25 8.68 31.37 -12.64
C SER A 25 9.84 31.84 -13.51
N THR A 26 9.60 32.06 -14.79
CA THR A 26 10.62 32.35 -15.79
C THR A 26 10.21 33.55 -16.63
N TRP A 27 11.13 34.12 -17.41
CA TRP A 27 10.73 34.88 -18.60
C TRP A 27 10.04 33.93 -19.62
N TYR A 28 9.02 34.43 -20.31
CA TYR A 28 8.37 33.69 -21.39
C TYR A 28 9.38 33.28 -22.46
N ASP A 29 10.21 34.21 -22.93
CA ASP A 29 11.29 33.95 -23.87
C ASP A 29 12.47 34.92 -23.67
N LEU A 30 13.49 34.81 -24.54
CA LEU A 30 14.71 35.60 -24.45
C LEU A 30 14.52 37.09 -24.74
N SER A 31 13.32 37.55 -25.12
CA SER A 31 13.02 38.98 -25.23
C SER A 31 12.84 39.63 -23.85
N MET A 32 12.65 38.83 -22.78
CA MET A 32 12.55 39.27 -21.38
C MET A 32 11.47 40.33 -21.14
N GLN A 33 10.34 40.23 -21.85
CA GLN A 33 9.24 41.21 -21.75
C GLN A 33 8.11 40.79 -20.83
N LYS A 34 7.90 39.47 -20.65
CA LYS A 34 6.75 38.92 -19.92
C LYS A 34 7.18 37.75 -19.05
N SER A 35 6.79 37.76 -17.79
CA SER A 35 6.95 36.61 -16.90
C SER A 35 5.98 35.49 -17.29
N HIS A 36 6.34 34.26 -16.91
CA HIS A 36 5.57 33.07 -17.25
C HIS A 36 5.85 31.93 -16.26
N TYR A 37 4.80 31.22 -15.86
CA TYR A 37 4.90 30.03 -15.02
C TYR A 37 4.92 28.75 -15.86
N ARG A 38 5.75 27.80 -15.44
CA ARG A 38 5.93 26.50 -16.09
C ARG A 38 6.01 25.40 -15.04
N VAL A 39 5.63 24.17 -15.40
CA VAL A 39 5.82 23.01 -14.52
C VAL A 39 6.94 22.16 -15.08
N VAL A 40 8.05 22.06 -14.36
CA VAL A 40 9.16 21.17 -14.72
C VAL A 40 8.77 19.74 -14.37
N VAL A 41 8.77 18.85 -15.36
CA VAL A 41 8.30 17.45 -15.22
C VAL A 41 9.34 16.43 -15.62
N GLY A 42 10.44 16.84 -16.24
CA GLY A 42 11.47 15.93 -16.69
C GLY A 42 12.74 16.65 -17.11
N TYR A 43 13.74 15.87 -17.46
CA TYR A 43 14.98 16.36 -18.04
C TYR A 43 15.70 15.24 -18.78
N ASN A 44 16.63 15.61 -19.65
CA ASN A 44 17.55 14.68 -20.28
C ASN A 44 18.99 15.24 -20.21
N ALA A 45 19.89 14.76 -21.09
CA ALA A 45 21.28 15.20 -21.08
C ALA A 45 21.47 16.70 -21.41
N THR A 46 20.58 17.29 -22.21
CA THR A 46 20.76 18.64 -22.77
C THR A 46 19.60 19.60 -22.48
N HIS A 47 18.44 19.09 -22.08
CA HIS A 47 17.21 19.86 -21.92
C HIS A 47 16.54 19.63 -20.56
N ILE A 48 15.84 20.67 -20.10
CA ILE A 48 14.75 20.54 -19.15
C ILE A 48 13.43 20.34 -19.93
N ILE A 49 12.52 19.54 -19.40
CA ILE A 49 11.20 19.29 -19.99
C ILE A 49 10.14 19.93 -19.09
N VAL A 50 9.28 20.76 -19.70
CA VAL A 50 8.22 21.48 -19.00
C VAL A 50 6.84 21.21 -19.58
N GLN A 51 5.83 21.21 -18.73
CA GLN A 51 4.45 21.45 -19.12
C GLN A 51 4.25 22.97 -19.10
N ASP A 52 4.07 23.57 -20.28
CA ASP A 52 3.90 25.01 -20.42
C ASP A 52 2.42 25.32 -20.74
N PRO A 53 1.73 26.13 -19.92
CA PRO A 53 0.30 26.40 -20.09
C PRO A 53 -0.02 27.25 -21.34
N TRP A 54 0.97 27.80 -22.03
CA TRP A 54 0.76 28.57 -23.25
C TRP A 54 0.34 27.69 -24.42
N ASN A 55 -0.83 27.94 -25.01
CA ASN A 55 -1.31 27.21 -26.18
C ASN A 55 -0.61 27.70 -27.47
N LYS A 56 0.62 27.24 -27.67
CA LYS A 56 1.46 27.60 -28.82
C LYS A 56 0.80 27.29 -30.18
N THR A 57 0.01 26.23 -30.27
CA THR A 57 -0.71 25.87 -31.51
C THR A 57 -1.74 26.93 -31.89
N ALA A 58 -2.46 27.48 -30.91
CA ALA A 58 -3.49 28.49 -31.15
C ALA A 58 -2.94 29.93 -31.21
N TRP A 59 -1.87 30.23 -30.44
CA TRP A 59 -1.41 31.60 -30.21
C TRP A 59 -0.02 31.90 -30.78
N ALA A 60 0.58 30.93 -31.46
CA ALA A 60 1.98 30.95 -31.86
C ALA A 60 2.94 31.19 -30.67
N GLY A 61 4.21 31.46 -30.94
CA GLY A 61 5.23 31.74 -29.93
C GLY A 61 6.37 30.73 -29.88
N SER A 62 7.42 31.06 -29.13
CA SER A 62 8.66 30.29 -29.05
C SER A 62 8.48 28.99 -28.25
N TYR A 63 7.81 29.08 -27.10
CA TYR A 63 7.55 27.97 -26.17
C TYR A 63 6.06 27.84 -25.89
N GLY A 64 5.62 26.65 -25.47
CA GLY A 64 4.24 26.40 -25.09
C GLY A 64 3.77 25.00 -25.43
N GLY A 65 2.85 24.49 -24.63
CA GLY A 65 2.25 23.18 -24.78
C GLY A 65 2.93 22.10 -23.96
N PRO A 66 2.41 20.87 -24.05
CA PRO A 66 2.89 19.77 -23.24
C PRO A 66 4.31 19.34 -23.64
N GLU A 67 5.07 18.85 -22.66
CA GLU A 67 6.41 18.26 -22.87
C GLU A 67 7.38 19.15 -23.67
N THR A 68 7.27 20.47 -23.50
CA THR A 68 8.15 21.44 -24.16
C THR A 68 9.57 21.27 -23.64
N ALA A 69 10.52 20.98 -24.52
CA ALA A 69 11.94 20.89 -24.19
C ALA A 69 12.63 22.25 -24.33
N ILE A 70 13.41 22.65 -23.33
CA ILE A 70 14.20 23.88 -23.32
C ILE A 70 15.65 23.55 -22.98
N GLU A 71 16.60 23.98 -23.81
CA GLU A 71 18.05 23.80 -23.55
C GLU A 71 18.44 24.45 -22.22
N TYR A 72 19.38 23.85 -21.50
CA TYR A 72 19.74 24.29 -20.15
C TYR A 72 20.18 25.75 -20.05
N ASP A 73 21.06 26.22 -20.95
CA ASP A 73 21.56 27.60 -20.92
C ASP A 73 20.42 28.61 -21.13
N THR A 74 19.50 28.28 -22.04
CA THR A 74 18.30 29.08 -22.29
C THR A 74 17.40 29.06 -21.06
N PHE A 75 17.10 27.88 -20.51
CA PHE A 75 16.24 27.75 -19.32
C PHE A 75 16.79 28.54 -18.13
N LEU A 76 18.09 28.40 -17.83
CA LEU A 76 18.73 29.13 -16.73
C LEU A 76 18.64 30.65 -16.93
N SER A 77 18.85 31.13 -18.16
CA SER A 77 18.70 32.55 -18.50
C SER A 77 17.28 33.06 -18.27
N LEU A 78 16.27 32.26 -18.64
CA LEU A 78 14.86 32.60 -18.41
C LEU A 78 14.49 32.53 -16.92
N TRP A 79 15.00 31.54 -16.20
CA TRP A 79 14.67 31.27 -14.79
C TRP A 79 15.33 32.25 -13.81
N ASN A 80 16.47 32.85 -14.19
CA ASN A 80 17.12 33.91 -13.43
C ASN A 80 16.19 35.11 -13.17
N TYR A 81 15.13 35.30 -13.98
CA TYR A 81 14.06 36.29 -13.75
C TYR A 81 13.58 36.33 -12.30
N SER A 82 13.33 35.16 -11.72
CA SER A 82 12.75 35.00 -10.39
C SER A 82 13.79 34.68 -9.32
N ASN A 83 15.08 34.89 -9.63
CA ASN A 83 16.19 34.39 -8.81
C ASN A 83 16.05 32.89 -8.54
N TYR A 84 15.78 32.12 -9.60
CA TYR A 84 15.63 30.66 -9.55
C TYR A 84 14.56 30.21 -8.55
N TRP A 85 13.40 30.88 -8.57
CA TRP A 85 12.28 30.52 -7.71
C TRP A 85 11.63 29.21 -8.16
N GLY A 86 11.38 28.32 -7.21
CA GLY A 86 10.62 27.10 -7.39
C GLY A 86 9.52 26.96 -6.35
N LEU A 87 8.43 26.31 -6.75
CA LEU A 87 7.33 25.94 -5.87
C LEU A 87 7.07 24.44 -5.95
N PHE A 88 7.24 23.78 -4.83
CA PHE A 88 6.88 22.38 -4.61
C PHE A 88 5.43 22.28 -4.17
N VAL A 89 4.66 21.45 -4.86
CA VAL A 89 3.27 21.15 -4.51
C VAL A 89 3.09 19.64 -4.54
N HIS A 90 2.67 19.07 -3.42
CA HIS A 90 2.36 17.65 -3.34
C HIS A 90 1.22 17.43 -2.33
N PRO A 91 0.25 16.53 -2.61
CA PRO A 91 -0.73 16.13 -1.62
C PRO A 91 -0.05 15.42 -0.44
N TRP A 92 -0.75 15.29 0.68
CA TRP A 92 -0.28 14.34 1.68
C TRP A 92 -0.38 12.92 1.12
N THR A 93 0.40 12.00 1.67
CA THR A 93 0.29 10.58 1.34
C THR A 93 -0.16 9.79 2.56
N ALA A 94 -0.93 8.74 2.31
CA ALA A 94 -1.41 7.83 3.35
C ALA A 94 -1.30 6.40 2.85
N THR A 95 -0.65 5.56 3.64
CA THR A 95 -0.63 4.10 3.43
C THR A 95 -1.35 3.44 4.60
N VAL A 96 -2.00 2.31 4.35
CA VAL A 96 -2.75 1.57 5.36
C VAL A 96 -2.41 0.09 5.29
N LYS A 97 -2.29 -0.54 6.45
CA LYS A 97 -2.09 -1.98 6.62
C LYS A 97 -3.10 -2.54 7.61
N THR A 98 -3.46 -3.79 7.41
CA THR A 98 -4.33 -4.58 8.32
C THR A 98 -3.53 -5.69 8.96
N GLN A 99 -3.84 -5.97 10.22
CA GLN A 99 -3.38 -7.14 10.94
C GLN A 99 -4.61 -7.81 11.58
N MET A 100 -4.85 -9.08 11.26
CA MET A 100 -5.88 -9.88 11.91
C MET A 100 -5.42 -10.24 13.33
N ILE A 101 -6.23 -9.91 14.33
CA ILE A 101 -6.02 -10.26 15.74
C ILE A 101 -6.86 -11.50 16.06
N GLU A 102 -8.13 -11.46 15.65
CA GLU A 102 -9.09 -12.56 15.62
C GLU A 102 -9.76 -12.56 14.25
N PRO A 103 -10.44 -13.64 13.83
CA PRO A 103 -11.11 -13.70 12.54
C PRO A 103 -12.06 -12.52 12.27
N ASP A 104 -12.68 -11.97 13.31
CA ASP A 104 -13.59 -10.82 13.28
C ASP A 104 -12.99 -9.53 13.87
N ILE A 105 -11.73 -9.51 14.31
CA ILE A 105 -11.08 -8.33 14.91
C ILE A 105 -9.78 -8.01 14.19
N PHE A 106 -9.67 -6.78 13.69
CA PHE A 106 -8.53 -6.31 12.92
C PHE A 106 -7.91 -5.05 13.52
N LYS A 107 -6.59 -5.03 13.62
CA LYS A 107 -5.82 -3.80 13.82
C LYS A 107 -5.58 -3.13 12.47
N ILE A 108 -5.99 -1.87 12.36
CA ILE A 108 -5.80 -1.02 11.18
C ILE A 108 -4.72 -0.01 11.51
N THR A 109 -3.63 0.00 10.76
CA THR A 109 -2.51 0.92 10.98
C THR A 109 -2.31 1.78 9.73
N ALA A 110 -2.35 3.10 9.88
CA ALA A 110 -2.10 4.04 8.80
C ALA A 110 -0.82 4.85 9.06
N ASN A 111 0.04 4.96 8.06
CA ASN A 111 1.16 5.90 8.05
C ASN A 111 0.78 7.10 7.18
N ILE A 112 0.75 8.28 7.79
CA ILE A 112 0.42 9.55 7.15
C ILE A 112 1.70 10.36 7.01
N THR A 113 2.00 10.82 5.79
CA THR A 113 3.19 11.62 5.50
C THR A 113 2.78 12.98 4.95
N TYR A 114 3.42 14.03 5.45
CA TYR A 114 3.38 15.37 4.86
C TYR A 114 4.65 15.55 4.01
N PRO A 115 4.65 15.19 2.73
CA PRO A 115 5.89 15.08 1.95
C PRO A 115 6.45 16.45 1.61
N VAL A 116 7.79 16.53 1.64
CA VAL A 116 8.57 17.64 1.11
C VAL A 116 9.88 17.08 0.58
N HIS A 117 10.40 17.64 -0.51
CA HIS A 117 11.76 17.39 -0.94
C HIS A 117 12.72 18.26 -0.10
N ASP A 118 13.86 17.73 0.33
CA ASP A 118 14.80 18.40 1.26
C ASP A 118 15.15 19.83 0.84
N ALA A 119 15.31 20.07 -0.47
CA ALA A 119 15.59 21.40 -0.99
C ALA A 119 14.52 22.45 -0.60
N PHE A 120 13.26 22.05 -0.40
CA PHE A 120 12.13 22.91 -0.08
C PHE A 120 11.69 22.83 1.40
N PHE A 121 12.45 22.13 2.25
CA PHE A 121 12.11 22.03 3.67
C PHE A 121 12.15 23.42 4.33
N ASP A 122 11.03 23.81 4.95
CA ASP A 122 10.92 25.02 5.76
C ASP A 122 9.84 24.82 6.82
N THR A 123 10.21 24.95 8.09
CA THR A 123 9.31 24.76 9.24
C THR A 123 8.20 25.81 9.34
N ASN A 124 8.30 26.93 8.61
CA ASN A 124 7.21 27.92 8.51
C ASN A 124 5.93 27.33 7.87
N TYR A 125 6.04 26.23 7.12
CA TYR A 125 4.92 25.54 6.49
C TYR A 125 4.37 24.37 7.31
N SER A 126 4.63 24.35 8.62
CA SER A 126 4.04 23.39 9.55
C SER A 126 2.52 23.44 9.49
N THR A 127 1.88 22.28 9.50
CA THR A 127 0.41 22.21 9.49
C THR A 127 -0.14 22.29 10.90
N TYR A 128 -1.38 22.75 11.04
CA TYR A 128 -2.12 22.68 12.31
C TYR A 128 -3.49 22.04 12.09
N GLN A 129 -4.19 21.74 13.20
CA GLN A 129 -5.43 20.95 13.19
C GLN A 129 -5.26 19.63 12.40
N SER A 130 -4.06 19.06 12.46
CA SER A 130 -3.68 17.85 11.74
C SER A 130 -4.35 16.65 12.39
N ASN A 131 -5.16 15.93 11.62
CA ASN A 131 -5.95 14.81 12.12
C ASN A 131 -6.06 13.68 11.10
N ALA A 132 -6.27 12.47 11.59
CA ALA A 132 -6.66 11.32 10.79
C ALA A 132 -8.03 10.83 11.24
N LYS A 133 -8.95 10.74 10.29
CA LYS A 133 -10.31 10.26 10.47
C LYS A 133 -10.44 8.86 9.90
N ILE A 134 -10.90 7.91 10.70
CA ILE A 134 -11.37 6.61 10.21
C ILE A 134 -12.89 6.64 10.04
N THR A 135 -13.37 6.24 8.88
CA THR A 135 -14.80 6.03 8.61
C THR A 135 -15.09 4.54 8.63
N VAL A 136 -15.85 4.13 9.63
CA VAL A 136 -16.25 2.75 9.90
C VAL A 136 -17.71 2.58 9.44
N PRO A 137 -18.00 1.81 8.37
CA PRO A 137 -19.37 1.57 7.91
C PRO A 137 -20.21 0.77 8.93
N ALA A 138 -21.54 0.78 8.74
CA ALA A 138 -22.44 -0.07 9.52
C ALA A 138 -22.09 -1.56 9.36
N GLY A 139 -22.23 -2.34 10.44
CA GLY A 139 -21.79 -3.73 10.52
C GLY A 139 -20.38 -3.90 11.11
N LEU A 140 -19.72 -2.79 11.44
CA LEU A 140 -18.43 -2.75 12.13
C LEU A 140 -18.51 -1.88 13.40
N THR A 141 -17.69 -2.22 14.38
CA THR A 141 -17.52 -1.44 15.62
C THR A 141 -16.07 -1.05 15.83
N LEU A 142 -15.81 0.22 16.14
CA LEU A 142 -14.50 0.71 16.57
C LEU A 142 -14.31 0.35 18.05
N GLN A 143 -13.46 -0.66 18.33
CA GLN A 143 -13.19 -1.14 19.69
C GLN A 143 -12.12 -0.32 20.41
N GLU A 144 -11.06 0.07 19.70
CA GLU A 144 -9.98 0.90 20.25
C GLU A 144 -9.60 2.05 19.31
N GLY A 145 -9.25 3.18 19.92
CA GLY A 145 -8.99 4.45 19.24
C GLY A 145 -10.26 5.29 19.06
N SER A 146 -10.08 6.46 18.46
CA SER A 146 -11.13 7.44 18.21
C SER A 146 -11.40 7.56 16.72
N ALA A 147 -12.64 7.86 16.33
CA ALA A 147 -12.98 8.11 14.92
C ALA A 147 -12.16 9.24 14.29
N MET A 148 -11.61 10.13 15.11
CA MET A 148 -10.72 11.23 14.75
C MET A 148 -9.53 11.25 15.71
N GLU A 149 -8.32 11.02 15.21
CA GLU A 149 -7.08 11.05 15.98
C GLU A 149 -6.22 12.26 15.60
N PRO A 150 -5.68 13.03 16.56
CA PRO A 150 -4.74 14.10 16.26
C PRO A 150 -3.40 13.51 15.76
N LEU A 151 -2.88 14.06 14.66
CA LEU A 151 -1.56 13.69 14.15
C LEU A 151 -0.50 14.54 14.86
N ASN A 152 0.39 13.91 15.64
CA ASN A 152 1.45 14.56 16.42
C ASN A 152 0.92 15.78 17.20
N SER A 153 -0.09 15.54 18.05
CA SER A 153 -0.78 16.57 18.84
C SER A 153 -1.44 17.69 18.01
N GLY A 154 -1.74 17.43 16.74
CA GLY A 154 -2.42 18.37 15.84
C GLY A 154 -1.50 19.14 14.91
N THR A 155 -0.20 18.86 14.91
CA THR A 155 0.79 19.58 14.10
C THR A 155 1.72 18.61 13.38
N LEU A 156 1.97 18.81 12.08
CA LEU A 156 3.01 18.08 11.36
C LEU A 156 4.02 19.05 10.76
N LEU A 157 5.30 18.75 10.95
CA LEU A 157 6.37 19.42 10.22
C LEU A 157 6.44 18.84 8.80
N PRO A 158 6.92 19.63 7.83
CA PRO A 158 7.20 19.13 6.48
C PRO A 158 8.19 17.97 6.52
N GLY A 159 7.91 16.91 5.77
CA GLY A 159 8.69 15.68 5.72
C GLY A 159 8.33 14.65 6.80
N GLU A 160 7.55 15.02 7.83
CA GLU A 160 7.20 14.07 8.89
C GLU A 160 6.26 12.97 8.40
N THR A 161 6.44 11.79 8.98
CA THR A 161 5.52 10.66 8.88
C THR A 161 5.06 10.27 10.27
N VAL A 162 3.75 10.18 10.47
CA VAL A 162 3.13 9.77 11.73
C VAL A 162 2.28 8.54 11.50
N GLN A 163 2.40 7.59 12.43
CA GLN A 163 1.59 6.39 12.47
C GLN A 163 0.42 6.57 13.43
N VAL A 164 -0.76 6.13 13.00
CA VAL A 164 -1.98 6.01 13.83
C VAL A 164 -2.56 4.62 13.65
N SER A 165 -3.26 4.12 14.67
CA SER A 165 -3.87 2.79 14.61
C SER A 165 -5.20 2.71 15.34
N TRP A 166 -6.06 1.81 14.85
CA TRP A 166 -7.38 1.51 15.40
C TRP A 166 -7.57 0.00 15.51
N VAL A 167 -8.43 -0.45 16.42
CA VAL A 167 -8.92 -1.83 16.46
C VAL A 167 -10.39 -1.83 16.07
N VAL A 168 -10.74 -2.59 15.04
CA VAL A 168 -12.10 -2.66 14.48
C VAL A 168 -12.59 -4.09 14.51
N ALA A 169 -13.81 -4.28 15.02
CA ALA A 169 -14.51 -5.55 15.00
C ALA A 169 -15.57 -5.59 13.89
N ILE A 170 -15.79 -6.78 13.35
CA ILE A 170 -16.83 -7.09 12.39
C ILE A 170 -18.01 -7.70 13.14
N ASP A 171 -19.08 -6.91 13.31
CA ASP A 171 -20.26 -7.33 14.08
C ASP A 171 -21.19 -8.23 13.26
N THR A 172 -21.21 -8.03 11.94
CA THR A 172 -22.05 -8.79 11.01
C THR A 172 -21.21 -9.37 9.88
N PRO A 173 -21.36 -10.67 9.53
CA PRO A 173 -20.63 -11.29 8.43
C PRO A 173 -20.71 -10.48 7.14
N GLY A 174 -19.56 -10.23 6.52
CA GLY A 174 -19.47 -9.40 5.33
C GLY A 174 -18.06 -8.97 5.00
N ARG A 175 -17.94 -8.32 3.83
CA ARG A 175 -16.74 -7.60 3.41
C ARG A 175 -17.01 -6.11 3.50
N TYR A 176 -16.11 -5.39 4.15
CA TYR A 176 -16.24 -3.96 4.42
C TYR A 176 -15.04 -3.20 3.93
N VAL A 177 -15.28 -1.96 3.47
CA VAL A 177 -14.23 -1.03 3.08
C VAL A 177 -14.19 0.10 4.11
N LEU A 178 -13.08 0.20 4.84
CA LEU A 178 -12.80 1.33 5.72
C LEU A 178 -12.09 2.42 4.92
N THR A 179 -12.36 3.66 5.28
CA THR A 179 -11.70 4.82 4.66
C THR A 179 -10.97 5.61 5.73
N ILE A 180 -9.72 5.94 5.46
CA ILE A 180 -8.88 6.79 6.30
C ILE A 180 -8.64 8.09 5.54
N GLU A 181 -9.03 9.21 6.14
CA GLU A 181 -8.82 10.55 5.61
C GLU A 181 -7.94 11.33 6.58
N ALA A 182 -6.74 11.69 6.16
CA ALA A 182 -5.88 12.58 6.92
C ALA A 182 -5.97 13.99 6.37
N SER A 183 -5.90 14.98 7.25
CA SER A 183 -5.92 16.38 6.86
C SER A 183 -5.09 17.25 7.79
N GLY A 184 -4.62 18.37 7.26
CA GLY A 184 -3.96 19.43 8.02
C GLY A 184 -4.15 20.76 7.32
N ILE A 185 -4.03 21.85 8.05
CA ILE A 185 -4.21 23.20 7.54
C ILE A 185 -2.88 23.92 7.45
N VAL A 186 -2.63 24.60 6.35
CA VAL A 186 -1.54 25.57 6.19
C VAL A 186 -2.12 26.95 5.91
N ASN A 187 -1.42 27.98 6.38
CA ASN A 187 -1.76 29.36 6.06
C ASN A 187 -0.64 29.97 5.23
N GLY A 188 -1.00 30.93 4.39
CA GLY A 188 -0.04 31.78 3.70
C GLY A 188 -0.63 33.15 3.39
N SER A 189 0.18 33.97 2.75
CA SER A 189 -0.23 35.27 2.26
C SER A 189 0.35 35.51 0.87
N VAL A 190 -0.34 36.36 0.11
CA VAL A 190 0.11 36.87 -1.18
C VAL A 190 0.13 38.38 -1.07
N ASN A 191 1.28 38.98 -1.38
CA ASN A 191 1.43 40.43 -1.40
C ASN A 191 0.61 41.05 -2.53
N SER A 192 0.28 42.33 -2.38
CA SER A 192 -0.39 43.09 -3.46
C SER A 192 0.48 43.14 -4.72
N HIS A 193 -0.17 43.12 -5.88
CA HIS A 193 0.51 43.23 -7.18
C HIS A 193 -0.33 44.05 -8.16
N GLY A 194 0.14 45.24 -8.53
CA GLY A 194 -0.60 46.16 -9.39
C GLY A 194 -1.92 46.59 -8.73
N GLU A 195 -3.04 46.27 -9.36
CA GLU A 195 -4.39 46.54 -8.84
C GLU A 195 -4.91 45.44 -7.91
N TYR A 196 -4.22 44.30 -7.82
CA TYR A 196 -4.65 43.18 -6.97
C TYR A 196 -4.19 43.41 -5.53
N PRO A 197 -5.12 43.46 -4.55
CA PRO A 197 -4.77 43.66 -3.15
C PRO A 197 -4.07 42.42 -2.57
N GLU A 198 -3.35 42.62 -1.47
CA GLU A 198 -2.83 41.51 -0.69
C GLU A 198 -3.97 40.71 -0.07
N TYR A 199 -3.75 39.41 0.12
CA TYR A 199 -4.69 38.54 0.83
C TYR A 199 -3.96 37.43 1.58
N THR A 200 -4.60 36.94 2.64
CA THR A 200 -4.20 35.71 3.30
C THR A 200 -5.06 34.56 2.80
N TYR A 201 -4.51 33.36 2.81
CA TYR A 201 -5.23 32.16 2.44
C TYR A 201 -4.97 31.05 3.45
N GLN A 202 -5.90 30.11 3.46
CA GLN A 202 -5.85 28.91 4.26
C GLN A 202 -6.15 27.72 3.35
N ASP A 203 -5.20 26.79 3.26
CA ASP A 203 -5.36 25.58 2.47
C ASP A 203 -5.49 24.37 3.40
N ARG A 204 -6.44 23.50 3.06
CA ARG A 204 -6.59 22.20 3.70
C ARG A 204 -5.92 21.14 2.83
N LEU A 205 -4.82 20.60 3.33
CA LEU A 205 -4.12 19.47 2.74
C LEU A 205 -4.83 18.18 3.13
N LEU A 206 -4.91 17.22 2.20
CA LEU A 206 -5.65 15.98 2.36
C LEU A 206 -4.82 14.79 1.88
N ALA A 207 -4.95 13.66 2.58
CA ALA A 207 -4.64 12.33 2.08
C ALA A 207 -5.85 11.43 2.31
N LYS A 208 -6.09 10.51 1.38
CA LYS A 208 -7.17 9.54 1.49
C LYS A 208 -6.66 8.17 1.08
N THR A 209 -7.00 7.16 1.87
CA THR A 209 -6.72 5.76 1.57
C THR A 209 -7.85 4.89 2.09
N SER A 210 -7.91 3.64 1.63
CA SER A 210 -8.95 2.70 2.01
C SER A 210 -8.38 1.30 2.14
N VAL A 211 -9.00 0.49 2.99
CA VAL A 211 -8.63 -0.91 3.17
C VAL A 211 -9.87 -1.78 3.31
N SER A 212 -9.80 -3.01 2.80
CA SER A 212 -10.86 -4.00 2.97
C SER A 212 -10.54 -4.93 4.13
N ILE A 213 -11.53 -5.22 4.97
CA ILE A 213 -11.51 -6.34 5.90
C ILE A 213 -12.76 -7.19 5.67
N GLU A 214 -12.70 -8.46 6.06
CA GLU A 214 -13.82 -9.37 5.94
C GLU A 214 -13.78 -10.46 7.00
N CYS A 215 -14.97 -10.89 7.41
CA CYS A 215 -15.21 -12.08 8.20
C CYS A 215 -16.59 -12.60 7.81
N TRP A 216 -16.73 -13.91 7.68
CA TRP A 216 -17.94 -14.53 7.17
C TRP A 216 -18.58 -15.45 8.21
N TRP A 217 -19.61 -16.21 7.84
CA TRP A 217 -20.28 -17.11 8.78
C TRP A 217 -19.33 -18.18 9.31
N ALA A 218 -19.37 -18.38 10.62
CA ALA A 218 -18.59 -19.39 11.32
C ALA A 218 -19.21 -20.79 11.14
N ASN A 219 -18.38 -21.75 10.75
CA ASN A 219 -18.72 -23.17 10.66
C ASN A 219 -17.83 -23.94 11.66
N PRO A 220 -18.32 -24.22 12.88
CA PRO A 220 -17.54 -24.91 13.90
C PRO A 220 -17.56 -26.43 13.71
N PHE A 221 -16.40 -27.07 13.84
CA PHE A 221 -16.21 -28.51 13.74
C PHE A 221 -15.44 -29.02 14.96
N ASN A 222 -16.04 -29.95 15.70
CA ASN A 222 -15.38 -30.60 16.83
C ASN A 222 -14.54 -31.78 16.34
N VAL A 223 -13.28 -31.80 16.78
CA VAL A 223 -12.29 -32.83 16.45
C VAL A 223 -11.64 -33.33 17.72
N SER A 224 -11.25 -34.60 17.74
CA SER A 224 -10.54 -35.19 18.87
C SER A 224 -9.15 -35.64 18.46
N LYS A 225 -8.12 -35.27 19.23
CA LYS A 225 -6.73 -35.76 19.07
C LYS A 225 -6.20 -36.13 20.44
N ASN A 226 -5.62 -37.33 20.56
CA ASN A 226 -5.07 -37.85 21.82
C ASN A 226 -6.04 -37.82 23.01
N GLY A 227 -7.34 -38.02 22.78
CA GLY A 227 -8.38 -37.99 23.82
C GLY A 227 -8.76 -36.60 24.31
N GLN A 228 -8.23 -35.53 23.72
CA GLN A 228 -8.68 -34.15 23.93
C GLN A 228 -9.58 -33.70 22.77
N ASN A 229 -10.56 -32.86 23.08
CA ASN A 229 -11.47 -32.27 22.09
C ASN A 229 -11.06 -30.84 21.79
N TYR A 230 -11.04 -30.51 20.51
CA TYR A 230 -10.75 -29.19 19.99
C TYR A 230 -11.87 -28.76 19.04
N THR A 231 -11.98 -27.46 18.82
CA THR A 231 -12.92 -26.91 17.85
C THR A 231 -12.12 -26.15 16.80
N VAL A 232 -12.23 -26.59 15.55
CA VAL A 232 -11.76 -25.85 14.38
C VAL A 232 -12.93 -25.07 13.83
N VAL A 233 -12.74 -23.77 13.55
CA VAL A 233 -13.81 -22.92 13.01
C VAL A 233 -13.42 -22.42 11.63
N ILE A 234 -14.29 -22.64 10.65
CA ILE A 234 -14.10 -22.16 9.28
C ILE A 234 -15.05 -20.99 9.04
N PHE A 235 -14.51 -19.78 8.90
CA PHE A 235 -15.25 -18.59 8.51
C PHE A 235 -15.23 -18.49 6.99
N SER A 236 -16.39 -18.59 6.33
CA SER A 236 -16.44 -18.55 4.86
C SER A 236 -17.73 -17.99 4.30
N ASN A 237 -17.63 -17.37 3.11
CA ASN A 237 -18.77 -17.00 2.27
C ASN A 237 -19.27 -18.16 1.40
N SER A 238 -18.66 -19.34 1.52
CA SER A 238 -19.10 -20.60 0.90
C SER A 238 -19.87 -21.48 1.88
N THR A 239 -20.63 -22.41 1.33
CA THR A 239 -21.17 -23.53 2.08
C THR A 239 -20.06 -24.54 2.35
N ILE A 240 -19.80 -24.83 3.63
CA ILE A 240 -18.74 -25.75 4.07
C ILE A 240 -19.34 -27.11 4.43
N THR A 241 -18.82 -28.17 3.82
CA THR A 241 -19.29 -29.55 4.01
C THR A 241 -18.13 -30.53 4.05
N ASP A 242 -18.40 -31.80 4.39
CA ASP A 242 -17.43 -32.90 4.34
C ASP A 242 -16.09 -32.60 5.04
N PHE A 243 -16.18 -31.90 6.18
CA PHE A 243 -15.04 -31.63 7.04
C PHE A 243 -14.51 -32.94 7.62
N ASN A 244 -13.20 -33.11 7.52
CA ASN A 244 -12.48 -34.24 8.07
C ASN A 244 -11.08 -33.81 8.50
N TYR A 245 -10.59 -34.39 9.59
CA TYR A 245 -9.21 -34.28 10.01
C TYR A 245 -8.58 -35.68 10.08
N SER A 246 -7.41 -35.85 9.49
CA SER A 246 -6.64 -37.09 9.52
C SER A 246 -5.49 -36.98 10.52
N ASP A 247 -5.51 -37.78 11.58
CA ASP A 247 -4.39 -37.86 12.54
C ASP A 247 -3.10 -38.39 11.91
N THR A 248 -3.20 -39.36 10.98
CA THR A 248 -2.02 -39.96 10.35
C THR A 248 -1.33 -39.04 9.37
N LEU A 249 -2.11 -38.21 8.66
CA LEU A 249 -1.57 -37.27 7.69
C LEU A 249 -1.38 -35.88 8.29
N GLU A 250 -1.95 -35.60 9.46
CA GLU A 250 -2.04 -34.26 10.07
C GLU A 250 -2.59 -33.21 9.08
N GLU A 251 -3.72 -33.53 8.44
CA GLU A 251 -4.35 -32.63 7.47
C GLU A 251 -5.82 -32.41 7.78
N ILE A 252 -6.27 -31.18 7.56
CA ILE A 252 -7.68 -30.78 7.56
C ILE A 252 -8.14 -30.76 6.11
N THR A 253 -9.30 -31.34 5.85
CA THR A 253 -9.91 -31.33 4.51
C THR A 253 -11.40 -31.04 4.60
N PHE A 254 -11.93 -30.28 3.64
CA PHE A 254 -13.36 -29.96 3.57
C PHE A 254 -13.75 -29.56 2.14
N ASN A 255 -15.04 -29.59 1.85
CA ASN A 255 -15.61 -29.08 0.60
C ASN A 255 -16.12 -27.67 0.82
N ALA A 256 -15.80 -26.77 -0.11
CA ALA A 256 -16.31 -25.42 -0.12
C ALA A 256 -17.05 -25.16 -1.44
N THR A 257 -18.33 -24.80 -1.32
CA THR A 257 -19.21 -24.57 -2.48
C THR A 257 -19.79 -23.18 -2.45
N GLY A 258 -19.60 -22.44 -3.54
CA GLY A 258 -20.17 -21.11 -3.75
C GLY A 258 -20.61 -20.89 -5.20
N PRO A 259 -21.26 -19.75 -5.51
CA PRO A 259 -21.77 -19.44 -6.85
C PRO A 259 -20.64 -19.22 -7.86
N ASP A 260 -20.72 -19.86 -9.02
CA ASP A 260 -19.72 -19.71 -10.09
C ASP A 260 -19.45 -18.23 -10.44
N VAL A 261 -18.23 -17.93 -10.90
CA VAL A 261 -17.79 -16.60 -11.36
C VAL A 261 -17.68 -15.55 -10.23
N THR A 262 -17.83 -15.95 -8.97
CA THR A 262 -17.53 -15.11 -7.80
C THR A 262 -16.28 -15.59 -7.07
N ILE A 263 -15.84 -14.89 -6.03
CA ILE A 263 -14.65 -15.25 -5.25
C ILE A 263 -15.06 -15.84 -3.91
N GLY A 264 -14.51 -17.00 -3.60
CA GLY A 264 -14.57 -17.62 -2.28
C GLY A 264 -13.48 -17.11 -1.37
N SER A 265 -13.83 -16.96 -0.10
CA SER A 265 -12.95 -16.56 0.98
C SER A 265 -13.13 -17.51 2.16
N CYS A 266 -12.02 -17.95 2.73
CA CYS A 266 -11.98 -18.80 3.92
C CYS A 266 -10.94 -18.25 4.89
N CYS A 267 -11.30 -18.17 6.17
CA CYS A 267 -10.36 -18.08 7.28
C CYS A 267 -10.57 -19.28 8.20
N VAL A 268 -9.55 -20.12 8.34
CA VAL A 268 -9.59 -21.32 9.19
C VAL A 268 -8.88 -21.03 10.50
N SER A 269 -9.63 -21.04 11.60
CA SER A 269 -9.12 -20.92 12.96
C SER A 269 -8.81 -22.29 13.54
N ILE A 270 -7.54 -22.51 13.88
CA ILE A 270 -7.01 -23.79 14.35
C ILE A 270 -6.35 -23.57 15.72
N PRO A 271 -6.76 -24.28 16.78
CA PRO A 271 -6.06 -24.24 18.05
C PRO A 271 -4.60 -24.72 17.92
N LYS A 272 -3.65 -24.00 18.49
CA LYS A 272 -2.21 -24.34 18.45
C LYS A 272 -1.89 -25.63 19.20
N ASP A 273 -2.62 -25.92 20.26
CA ASP A 273 -2.49 -27.18 20.99
C ASP A 273 -2.99 -28.40 20.19
N PHE A 274 -3.79 -28.17 19.14
CA PHE A 274 -4.28 -29.21 18.23
C PHE A 274 -3.31 -29.46 17.07
N ILE A 275 -2.93 -28.40 16.36
CA ILE A 275 -1.91 -28.42 15.30
C ILE A 275 -0.90 -27.31 15.59
N ASN A 276 0.25 -27.72 16.14
CA ASN A 276 1.33 -26.79 16.50
C ASN A 276 2.29 -26.62 15.32
N SER A 277 1.94 -25.72 14.40
CA SER A 277 2.80 -25.37 13.26
C SER A 277 2.86 -23.87 13.05
N THR A 278 4.01 -23.40 12.58
CA THR A 278 4.25 -22.02 12.15
C THR A 278 4.16 -21.84 10.63
N TYR A 279 4.08 -22.94 9.88
CA TYR A 279 3.92 -22.94 8.42
C TYR A 279 2.78 -23.88 8.02
N PHE A 280 1.99 -23.45 7.05
CA PHE A 280 0.88 -24.22 6.51
C PHE A 280 0.88 -24.14 4.99
N ALA A 281 0.58 -25.26 4.35
CA ALA A 281 0.27 -25.30 2.94
C ALA A 281 -1.24 -25.46 2.75
N VAL A 282 -1.81 -24.65 1.87
CA VAL A 282 -3.22 -24.71 1.48
C VAL A 282 -3.33 -25.19 0.04
N PHE A 283 -4.24 -26.11 -0.21
CA PHE A 283 -4.54 -26.62 -1.54
C PHE A 283 -6.02 -26.45 -1.86
N VAL A 284 -6.31 -25.99 -3.08
CA VAL A 284 -7.63 -25.98 -3.70
C VAL A 284 -7.56 -26.96 -4.88
N ASP A 285 -8.30 -28.06 -4.82
CA ASP A 285 -8.26 -29.15 -5.82
C ASP A 285 -6.84 -29.66 -6.13
N SER A 286 -6.01 -29.81 -5.10
CA SER A 286 -4.59 -30.20 -5.19
C SER A 286 -3.64 -29.15 -5.77
N VAL A 287 -4.11 -27.93 -6.06
CA VAL A 287 -3.27 -26.80 -6.46
C VAL A 287 -2.91 -25.98 -5.22
N VAL A 288 -1.60 -25.80 -5.00
CA VAL A 288 -1.09 -24.94 -3.92
C VAL A 288 -1.65 -23.53 -4.10
N THR A 289 -2.28 -23.03 -3.05
CA THR A 289 -3.01 -21.77 -3.06
C THR A 289 -2.38 -20.81 -2.06
N PRO A 290 -2.14 -19.55 -2.45
CA PRO A 290 -1.62 -18.53 -1.54
C PRO A 290 -2.53 -18.35 -0.33
N SER A 291 -1.90 -18.27 0.84
CA SER A 291 -2.59 -18.03 2.10
C SER A 291 -1.83 -17.04 2.96
N ILE A 292 -2.55 -16.33 3.82
CA ILE A 292 -2.01 -15.43 4.83
C ILE A 292 -2.21 -16.12 6.18
N LEU A 293 -1.12 -16.25 6.94
CA LEU A 293 -1.14 -16.72 8.31
C LEU A 293 -1.18 -15.52 9.26
N ALA A 294 -2.17 -15.49 10.13
CA ALA A 294 -2.20 -14.65 11.33
C ALA A 294 -2.29 -15.54 12.56
N GLU A 295 -1.88 -15.05 13.72
CA GLU A 295 -1.82 -15.85 14.94
C GLU A 295 -2.09 -14.99 16.17
N ASN A 296 -2.74 -15.60 17.16
CA ASN A 296 -2.74 -15.10 18.53
C ASN A 296 -2.00 -16.09 19.46
N SER A 297 -2.17 -15.95 20.78
CA SER A 297 -1.51 -16.82 21.76
C SER A 297 -1.98 -18.28 21.73
N THR A 298 -3.16 -18.57 21.17
CA THR A 298 -3.82 -19.88 21.29
C THR A 298 -4.24 -20.48 19.95
N HIS A 299 -4.32 -19.69 18.89
CA HIS A 299 -4.84 -20.09 17.58
C HIS A 299 -3.98 -19.56 16.44
N SER A 300 -3.99 -20.32 15.34
CA SER A 300 -3.52 -19.94 14.02
C SER A 300 -4.73 -19.69 13.11
N PHE A 301 -4.66 -18.64 12.31
CA PHE A 301 -5.71 -18.19 11.40
C PHE A 301 -5.17 -18.21 9.97
N ILE A 302 -5.68 -19.12 9.15
CA ILE A 302 -5.21 -19.32 7.78
C ILE A 302 -6.25 -18.77 6.83
N SER A 303 -5.94 -17.63 6.21
CA SER A 303 -6.84 -16.94 5.29
C SER A 303 -6.42 -17.16 3.85
N PHE A 304 -7.35 -17.53 2.98
CA PHE A 304 -7.08 -17.72 1.55
C PHE A 304 -8.35 -17.46 0.71
N THR A 305 -8.13 -17.23 -0.58
CA THR A 305 -9.22 -17.01 -1.55
C THR A 305 -9.10 -17.98 -2.72
N TYR A 306 -10.21 -18.23 -3.39
CA TYR A 306 -10.31 -19.12 -4.55
C TYR A 306 -11.45 -18.68 -5.44
N ASN A 307 -11.47 -19.13 -6.70
CA ASN A 307 -12.64 -18.91 -7.55
C ASN A 307 -13.78 -19.78 -7.03
N HIS A 308 -14.97 -19.23 -6.85
CA HIS A 308 -16.10 -20.04 -6.42
C HIS A 308 -16.47 -21.06 -7.50
N SER A 309 -16.61 -22.30 -7.04
CA SER A 309 -17.35 -23.40 -7.64
C SER A 309 -17.53 -24.42 -6.50
N THR A 310 -17.44 -25.73 -6.74
CA THR A 310 -17.23 -26.71 -5.67
C THR A 310 -15.78 -27.18 -5.67
N HIS A 311 -15.07 -26.90 -4.59
CA HIS A 311 -13.65 -27.24 -4.45
C HIS A 311 -13.39 -28.10 -3.23
N ARG A 312 -12.42 -29.02 -3.35
CA ARG A 312 -11.85 -29.74 -2.20
C ARG A 312 -10.69 -28.91 -1.65
N ILE A 313 -10.83 -28.47 -0.40
CA ILE A 313 -9.79 -27.78 0.33
C ILE A 313 -9.00 -28.79 1.16
N LYS A 314 -7.67 -28.63 1.17
CA LYS A 314 -6.77 -29.34 2.06
C LYS A 314 -5.80 -28.35 2.70
N ILE A 315 -5.62 -28.45 4.02
CA ILE A 315 -4.69 -27.64 4.80
C ILE A 315 -3.84 -28.59 5.64
N LEU A 316 -2.53 -28.41 5.61
CA LEU A 316 -1.59 -29.23 6.37
C LEU A 316 -0.41 -28.40 6.91
N PRO A 317 0.21 -28.81 8.03
CA PRO A 317 1.50 -28.30 8.46
C PRO A 317 2.56 -28.51 7.38
N SER A 318 3.35 -27.47 7.16
CA SER A 318 4.51 -27.46 6.27
C SER A 318 5.70 -26.87 7.05
N GLY A 319 6.76 -26.45 6.37
CA GLY A 319 7.91 -25.82 6.99
C GLY A 319 8.55 -24.73 6.12
N PRO A 320 9.53 -24.00 6.67
CA PRO A 320 10.18 -22.91 5.94
C PRO A 320 10.81 -23.43 4.64
N GLY A 321 10.43 -22.84 3.52
CA GLY A 321 10.97 -23.16 2.20
C GLY A 321 10.26 -24.30 1.47
N ASP A 322 9.34 -25.03 2.10
CA ASP A 322 8.46 -26.00 1.43
C ASP A 322 7.29 -25.24 0.80
N ILE A 323 7.49 -24.78 -0.44
CA ILE A 323 6.54 -23.93 -1.15
C ILE A 323 5.42 -24.77 -1.74
N ASN A 324 5.72 -26.01 -2.13
CA ASN A 324 4.76 -26.88 -2.78
C ASN A 324 3.89 -27.70 -1.79
N GLY A 325 4.24 -27.68 -0.50
CA GLY A 325 3.53 -28.37 0.57
C GLY A 325 3.66 -29.89 0.53
N ASP A 326 4.71 -30.43 -0.09
CA ASP A 326 5.00 -31.87 -0.16
C ASP A 326 5.84 -32.38 1.01
N ARG A 327 6.09 -31.50 2.00
CA ARG A 327 6.88 -31.73 3.22
C ARG A 327 8.35 -31.99 2.97
N LYS A 328 8.87 -31.54 1.84
CA LYS A 328 10.30 -31.57 1.54
C LYS A 328 10.68 -30.24 0.95
N VAL A 329 11.90 -29.80 1.25
CA VAL A 329 12.48 -28.64 0.59
C VAL A 329 13.49 -29.16 -0.42
N ASP A 330 13.11 -29.17 -1.69
CA ASP A 330 13.98 -29.65 -2.77
C ASP A 330 14.00 -28.71 -3.99
N ILE A 331 14.54 -29.22 -5.10
CA ILE A 331 14.68 -28.43 -6.33
C ILE A 331 13.34 -27.99 -6.90
N ARG A 332 12.23 -28.65 -6.55
CA ARG A 332 10.88 -28.30 -6.98
C ARG A 332 10.41 -27.00 -6.34
N ASP A 333 10.74 -26.76 -5.07
CA ASP A 333 10.44 -25.49 -4.40
C ASP A 333 11.22 -24.33 -5.04
N ILE A 334 12.51 -24.55 -5.29
CA ILE A 334 13.35 -23.57 -6.01
C ILE A 334 12.79 -23.31 -7.42
N ALA A 335 12.33 -24.35 -8.12
CA ALA A 335 11.76 -24.21 -9.46
C ALA A 335 10.50 -23.33 -9.49
N ILE A 336 9.67 -23.37 -8.44
CA ILE A 336 8.49 -22.48 -8.32
C ILE A 336 8.93 -21.02 -8.25
N VAL A 337 9.91 -20.69 -7.42
CA VAL A 337 10.44 -19.32 -7.32
C VAL A 337 11.12 -18.89 -8.61
N ALA A 338 11.95 -19.76 -9.19
CA ALA A 338 12.69 -19.48 -10.42
C ALA A 338 11.76 -19.18 -11.61
N ALA A 339 10.61 -19.86 -11.71
CA ALA A 339 9.63 -19.61 -12.77
C ALA A 339 9.06 -18.18 -12.73
N ALA A 340 8.92 -17.62 -11.52
CA ALA A 340 8.41 -16.28 -11.27
C ALA A 340 9.52 -15.21 -11.09
N PHE A 341 10.79 -15.59 -11.21
CA PHE A 341 11.92 -14.70 -10.95
C PHE A 341 11.89 -13.41 -11.79
N GLY A 342 12.15 -12.28 -11.13
CA GLY A 342 12.11 -10.93 -11.67
C GLY A 342 10.71 -10.36 -11.85
N SER A 343 9.66 -11.07 -11.41
CA SER A 343 8.30 -10.55 -11.42
C SER A 343 7.96 -9.77 -10.15
N TYR A 344 6.91 -8.98 -10.21
CA TYR A 344 6.40 -8.11 -9.16
C TYR A 344 4.87 -8.06 -9.24
N LEU A 345 4.21 -7.51 -8.23
CA LEU A 345 2.75 -7.43 -8.19
C LEU A 345 2.15 -6.84 -9.48
N GLY A 346 1.27 -7.59 -10.14
CA GLY A 346 0.63 -7.22 -11.41
C GLY A 346 1.37 -7.68 -12.68
N HIS A 347 2.60 -8.21 -12.56
CA HIS A 347 3.32 -8.79 -13.69
C HIS A 347 2.70 -10.15 -14.12
N PRO A 348 2.63 -10.52 -15.41
CA PRO A 348 1.97 -11.75 -15.86
C PRO A 348 2.53 -13.07 -15.28
N ARG A 349 3.82 -13.08 -14.94
CA ARG A 349 4.50 -14.20 -14.27
C ARG A 349 4.46 -14.16 -12.74
N TRP A 350 3.77 -13.18 -12.17
CA TRP A 350 3.64 -13.04 -10.72
C TRP A 350 3.04 -14.31 -10.12
N ASN A 351 3.76 -14.91 -9.18
CA ASN A 351 3.26 -16.03 -8.42
C ASN A 351 3.34 -15.69 -6.92
N PRO A 352 2.23 -15.36 -6.25
CA PRO A 352 2.27 -14.90 -4.87
C PRO A 352 2.82 -15.92 -3.86
N ILE A 353 2.81 -17.23 -4.15
CA ILE A 353 3.48 -18.22 -3.25
C ILE A 353 5.02 -18.19 -3.36
N ALA A 354 5.56 -17.51 -4.39
CA ALA A 354 7.00 -17.38 -4.60
C ALA A 354 7.58 -16.07 -4.04
N ASP A 355 6.75 -15.13 -3.58
CA ASP A 355 7.18 -13.95 -2.80
C ASP A 355 7.17 -14.32 -1.31
N ILE A 356 8.27 -14.91 -0.87
CA ILE A 356 8.35 -15.58 0.45
C ILE A 356 8.59 -14.56 1.56
N ASN A 357 9.27 -13.47 1.24
CA ASN A 357 9.57 -12.40 2.19
C ASN A 357 8.50 -11.29 2.19
N TYR A 358 7.48 -11.38 1.34
CA TYR A 358 6.36 -10.45 1.20
C TYR A 358 6.77 -9.01 0.85
N ASP A 359 7.87 -8.84 0.10
CA ASP A 359 8.36 -7.54 -0.34
C ASP A 359 7.77 -7.07 -1.69
N ASN A 360 6.82 -7.85 -2.23
CA ASN A 360 6.15 -7.67 -3.53
C ASN A 360 7.06 -7.78 -4.75
N LYS A 361 8.23 -8.44 -4.59
CA LYS A 361 9.16 -8.75 -5.67
C LYS A 361 9.63 -10.19 -5.49
N ILE A 362 9.84 -10.87 -6.61
CA ILE A 362 10.41 -12.22 -6.59
C ILE A 362 11.83 -12.12 -7.12
N ASP A 363 12.80 -12.17 -6.22
CA ASP A 363 14.21 -12.00 -6.54
C ASP A 363 15.10 -13.06 -5.87
N ILE A 364 16.42 -12.77 -5.80
CA ILE A 364 17.40 -13.72 -5.26
C ILE A 364 17.19 -13.98 -3.77
N ARG A 365 16.52 -13.09 -3.04
CA ARG A 365 16.23 -13.24 -1.62
C ARG A 365 15.22 -14.36 -1.38
N ASP A 366 14.22 -14.49 -2.25
CA ASP A 366 13.24 -15.59 -2.17
C ASP A 366 13.91 -16.93 -2.45
N ILE A 367 14.72 -17.00 -3.51
CA ILE A 367 15.50 -18.20 -3.82
C ILE A 367 16.44 -18.56 -2.67
N ALA A 368 17.14 -17.58 -2.10
CA ALA A 368 18.06 -17.78 -0.99
C ALA A 368 17.33 -18.31 0.26
N PHE A 369 16.09 -17.89 0.51
CA PHE A 369 15.28 -18.39 1.62
C PHE A 369 14.96 -19.89 1.45
N VAL A 370 14.55 -20.32 0.25
CA VAL A 370 14.31 -21.76 -0.04
C VAL A 370 15.61 -22.54 0.08
N ALA A 371 16.68 -22.05 -0.55
CA ALA A 371 17.98 -22.71 -0.56
C ALA A 371 18.57 -22.88 0.85
N ALA A 372 18.31 -21.93 1.76
CA ALA A 372 18.72 -22.03 3.16
C ALA A 372 18.06 -23.20 3.91
N ASN A 373 16.93 -23.69 3.43
CA ASN A 373 16.18 -24.80 4.01
C ASN A 373 16.29 -26.10 3.19
N TYR A 374 17.11 -26.11 2.13
CA TYR A 374 17.20 -27.23 1.20
C TYR A 374 17.60 -28.54 1.88
N GLY A 375 16.87 -29.61 1.55
CA GLY A 375 17.06 -30.96 2.09
C GLY A 375 16.28 -31.24 3.38
N ASN A 376 15.59 -30.25 3.95
CA ASN A 376 14.70 -30.47 5.08
C ASN A 376 13.49 -31.35 4.68
N ILE A 377 13.03 -32.16 5.63
CA ILE A 377 11.84 -33.00 5.53
C ILE A 377 11.00 -32.75 6.78
N TYR A 378 9.70 -32.54 6.61
CA TYR A 378 8.74 -32.19 7.66
C TYR A 378 7.76 -33.32 7.98
#